data_AF-A0A6B3CRS1-F1
#
_entry.id   AF-A0A6B3CRS1-F1
#
_cell.length_a   1.000
_cell.length_b   1.000
_cell.length_c   1.000
_cell.angle_alpha   90.00
_cell.angle_beta   90.00
_cell.angle_gamma   90.00
#
_symmetry.space_group_name_H-M   'P 1'
#
loop_
_entity.id
_entity.type
_entity.pdbx_description
1 polymer ?
#
loop_
_entity_poly.entity_id
_entity_poly.type
_entity_poly.pdbx_seq_one_letter_code
_entity_poly.pdbx_strand_id
1 'polypeptide(L)' 'EANAVLMDAYNSDVRPLLREVREESGLDPEPMKAYRASGWAERVVAERVGGEQAGWGA' A
#
# COMPACT_ATOMS: atom_id res chain seq x y z
N GLU A 1 -15.35 22.48 -21.11
CA GLU A 1 -15.12 23.23 -19.86
C GLU A 1 -15.42 22.41 -18.61
N ALA A 2 -16.63 21.85 -18.40
CA ALA A 2 -16.93 21.05 -17.20
C ALA A 2 -16.02 19.82 -16.99
N ASN A 3 -15.68 19.10 -18.07
CA ASN A 3 -14.76 17.95 -17.99
C ASN A 3 -13.32 18.37 -17.60
N ALA A 4 -12.86 19.55 -18.00
CA ALA A 4 -11.50 20.01 -17.70
C ALA A 4 -11.28 20.14 -16.18
N VAL A 5 -12.28 20.65 -15.45
CA VAL A 5 -12.25 20.75 -13.98
C VAL A 5 -12.06 19.39 -13.32
N LEU A 6 -12.73 18.35 -13.84
CA LEU A 6 -12.55 16.98 -13.33
C LEU A 6 -11.16 16.44 -13.65
N MET A 7 -10.64 16.74 -14.84
CA MET A 7 -9.32 16.29 -15.25
C MET A 7 -8.20 16.99 -14.46
N ASP A 8 -8.35 18.26 -14.08
CA ASP A 8 -7.40 18.96 -13.20
C ASP A 8 -7.31 18.28 -11.83
N ALA A 9 -8.46 17.94 -11.24
CA ALA A 9 -8.51 17.20 -9.98
C ALA A 9 -7.93 15.78 -10.11
N TYR A 10 -8.31 15.04 -11.17
CA TYR A 10 -7.82 13.69 -11.42
C TYR A 10 -6.30 13.63 -11.62
N ASN A 11 -5.74 14.61 -12.33
CA ASN A 11 -4.31 14.68 -12.62
C ASN A 11 -3.48 15.23 -11.45
N SER A 12 -4.11 15.66 -10.36
CA SER A 12 -3.41 16.16 -9.19
C SER A 12 -2.67 15.03 -8.48
N ASP A 13 -1.37 15.19 -8.30
CA ASP A 13 -0.57 14.26 -7.51
C ASP A 13 -0.81 14.49 -6.01
N VAL A 14 -1.69 13.69 -5.43
CA VAL A 14 -2.04 13.75 -4.01
C VAL A 14 -1.12 12.92 -3.11
N ARG A 15 -0.05 12.29 -3.64
CA ARG A 15 0.87 11.48 -2.82
C ARG A 15 1.49 12.24 -1.65
N PRO A 16 1.90 13.52 -1.77
CA PRO A 16 2.39 14.28 -0.63
C PRO A 16 1.35 14.42 0.49
N LEU A 17 0.08 14.69 0.14
CA LEU A 17 -1.02 14.79 1.12
C LEU A 17 -1.26 13.45 1.84
N LEU A 18 -1.20 12.34 1.10
CA LEU A 18 -1.34 11.01 1.70
C LEU A 18 -0.19 10.64 2.64
N ARG A 19 1.01 11.19 2.43
CA ARG A 19 2.15 11.01 3.35
C ARG A 19 1.88 11.73 4.68
N GLU A 20 1.43 12.97 4.63
CA GLU A 20 1.08 13.77 5.82
C GLU A 20 0.01 13.07 6.66
N VAL A 21 -1.07 12.58 6.04
CA VAL A 21 -2.14 11.84 6.74
C VAL A 21 -1.62 10.59 7.46
N ARG A 22 -0.66 9.88 6.85
CA ARG A 22 -0.02 8.70 7.49
C ARG A 22 0.80 9.12 8.70
N GLU A 23 1.61 10.17 8.56
CA GLU A 23 2.42 10.71 9.65
C GLU A 23 1.56 11.18 10.83
N GLU A 24 0.46 11.91 10.56
CA GLU A 24 -0.53 12.32 11.56
C GLU A 24 -1.20 11.13 12.26
N SER A 25 -1.37 10.02 11.53
CA SER A 25 -1.90 8.76 12.07
C SER A 25 -0.84 7.91 12.79
N GLY A 26 0.41 8.40 12.92
CA GLY A 26 1.52 7.67 13.53
C GLY A 26 2.05 6.50 12.70
N LEU A 27 1.79 6.50 11.38
CA LEU A 27 2.23 5.47 10.44
C LEU A 27 3.42 5.97 9.61
N ASP A 28 4.22 5.03 9.09
CA ASP A 28 5.29 5.37 8.15
C ASP A 28 4.68 5.95 6.85
N PRO A 29 5.17 7.11 6.36
CA PRO A 29 4.65 7.74 5.14
C PRO A 29 4.94 6.93 3.86
N GLU A 30 5.93 6.03 3.88
CA GLU A 30 6.30 5.15 2.77
C GLU A 30 5.93 3.69 3.08
N PRO A 31 4.66 3.29 2.93
CA PRO A 31 4.16 2.01 3.43
C PRO A 31 4.89 0.80 2.85
N MET A 32 5.26 0.83 1.56
CA MET A 32 6.00 -0.27 0.93
C MET A 32 7.48 -0.31 1.35
N LYS A 33 8.06 0.80 1.80
CA LYS A 33 9.38 0.81 2.41
C LYS A 33 9.31 0.21 3.81
N ALA A 34 8.34 0.65 4.63
CA ALA A 34 8.10 0.11 5.97
C ALA A 34 7.82 -1.40 5.94
N TYR A 35 6.97 -1.85 5.01
CA TYR A 35 6.69 -3.27 4.79
C TYR A 35 7.97 -4.07 4.54
N ARG A 36 8.82 -3.63 3.61
CA ARG A 36 10.09 -4.30 3.30
C ARG A 36 11.05 -4.28 4.50
N ALA A 37 11.14 -3.16 5.20
CA ALA A 37 11.99 -3.03 6.39
C ALA A 37 11.51 -3.93 7.55
N SER A 38 10.22 -4.26 7.61
CA SER A 38 9.66 -5.09 8.68
C SER A 38 10.08 -6.56 8.63
N GLY A 39 10.58 -7.06 7.49
CA GLY A 39 10.89 -8.48 7.30
C GLY A 39 9.66 -9.39 7.33
N TRP A 40 8.45 -8.81 7.25
CA TRP A 40 7.20 -9.57 7.38
C TRP A 40 7.03 -10.60 6.27
N ALA A 41 7.44 -10.27 5.04
CA ALA A 41 7.34 -11.16 3.90
C ALA A 41 8.13 -12.45 4.13
N GLU A 42 9.37 -12.34 4.59
CA GLU A 42 10.25 -13.45 4.91
C GLU A 42 9.68 -14.30 6.04
N ARG A 43 9.16 -13.65 7.10
CA ARG A 43 8.54 -14.33 8.23
C ARG A 43 7.33 -15.18 7.80
N VAL A 44 6.39 -14.60 7.04
CA VAL A 44 5.19 -15.35 6.64
C VAL A 44 5.50 -16.46 5.64
N VAL A 45 6.51 -16.30 4.79
CA VAL A 45 6.98 -17.37 3.89
C VAL A 45 7.52 -18.54 4.72
N ALA A 46 8.38 -18.27 5.71
CA ALA A 46 8.95 -19.31 6.57
C ALA A 46 7.88 -20.02 7.42
N GLU A 47 6.92 -19.27 7.98
CA GLU A 47 5.89 -19.81 8.87
C GLU A 47 4.81 -20.63 8.15
N ARG A 48 4.63 -20.44 6.83
CA ARG A 48 3.53 -21.06 6.06
C ARG A 48 4.01 -22.12 5.06
N VAL A 49 5.25 -22.56 5.17
CA VAL A 49 5.76 -23.70 4.37
C VAL A 49 4.91 -24.94 4.66
N GLY A 50 4.43 -25.59 3.59
CA GLY A 50 3.58 -26.78 3.70
C GLY A 50 2.11 -26.50 3.99
N GLY A 51 1.68 -25.24 3.98
CA GLY A 51 0.26 -24.90 3.99
C GLY A 51 -0.43 -25.30 2.69
N GLU A 52 -1.62 -25.87 2.79
CA GLU A 52 -2.47 -26.16 1.63
C GLU A 52 -3.04 -24.85 1.06
N GLN A 53 -2.93 -24.64 -0.26
CA GLN A 53 -3.52 -23.45 -0.86
C GLN A 53 -5.04 -23.59 -0.80
N ALA A 54 -5.72 -22.60 -0.22
CA ALA A 54 -7.16 -22.49 -0.36
C ALA A 54 -7.47 -21.65 -1.62
N GLY A 55 -8.06 -22.26 -2.64
CA GLY A 55 -8.40 -21.57 -3.88
C GLY A 55 -9.20 -22.41 -4.87
N TRP A 56 -9.83 -21.75 -5.84
CA TRP A 56 -10.48 -22.44 -6.96
C TRP A 56 -9.41 -22.99 -7.91
N GLY A 57 -9.12 -24.28 -7.77
CA GLY A 57 -8.09 -24.99 -8.54
C GLY A 57 -6.77 -25.22 -7.79
N ALA A 58 -6.76 -25.06 -6.47
CA ALA A 58 -5.73 -25.65 -5.62
C ALA A 58 -5.93 -27.17 -5.48
#